data_AF-A0A564RWD9-F1
#
_entry.id   AF-A0A564RWD9-F1
#
_cell.length_a   1.000
_cell.length_b   1.000
_cell.length_c   1.000
_cell.angle_alpha   90.00
_cell.angle_beta   90.00
_cell.angle_gamma   90.00
#
_symmetry.space_group_name_H-M   'P 1'
#
loop_
_entity.id
_entity.type
_entity.pdbx_description
1 polymer ?
#
loop_
_entity_poly.entity_id
_entity_poly.type
_entity_poly.pdbx_seq_one_letter_code
_entity_poly.pdbx_strand_id
1 'polypeptide(L)'
;MPFTHKNPNRTVIVRGGKPTNCSKLPASISINDEGTCVQVPLLSGDRVFWTVSEDEVLLSDSASRLASITNADLDLERIVMDLLPSLPDSLRGDKSPWRNIHSIPAATILHLDKSNRPRYTRAEPSPAKHVPSNEILASLRSRFLTIADEWRNEAPLSADVSGGVDSAAITYVFASEGVRMPLY
;
A
#
# COMPACT_ATOMS: atom_id res chain seq x y z
N MET A 1 -3.25 12.68 25.18
CA MET A 1 -3.80 13.30 23.95
C MET A 1 -3.88 12.21 22.90
N PRO A 2 -5.05 11.93 22.29
CA PRO A 2 -5.08 10.97 21.20
C PRO A 2 -4.44 11.63 19.98
N PHE A 3 -3.37 11.04 19.46
CA PHE A 3 -2.84 11.39 18.15
C PHE A 3 -3.90 11.05 17.11
N THR A 4 -4.73 12.03 16.75
CA THR A 4 -5.48 11.96 15.51
C THR A 4 -4.49 12.15 14.37
N HIS A 5 -3.85 11.06 13.91
CA HIS A 5 -3.29 11.04 12.58
C HIS A 5 -4.46 11.21 11.61
N LYS A 6 -4.77 12.48 11.27
CA LYS A 6 -5.48 12.79 10.05
C LYS A 6 -4.54 12.37 8.92
N ASN A 7 -4.65 11.14 8.44
CA ASN A 7 -4.32 10.87 7.04
C ASN A 7 -5.65 10.64 6.30
N PRO A 8 -6.35 11.73 5.93
CA PRO A 8 -7.79 11.65 5.72
C PRO A 8 -8.22 11.04 4.39
N ASN A 9 -7.37 10.84 3.37
CA ASN A 9 -7.88 10.80 1.99
C ASN A 9 -7.04 9.95 1.02
N ARG A 10 -7.21 8.63 1.04
CA ARG A 10 -6.70 7.76 -0.03
C ARG A 10 -7.78 6.75 -0.46
N THR A 11 -8.93 7.30 -0.84
CA THR A 11 -9.90 6.55 -1.66
C THR A 11 -9.80 7.08 -3.08
N VAL A 12 -9.57 6.19 -4.03
CA VAL A 12 -9.52 6.50 -5.46
C VAL A 12 -10.71 5.83 -6.12
N ILE A 13 -11.54 6.63 -6.78
CA ILE A 13 -12.64 6.15 -7.61
C ILE A 13 -12.10 5.92 -9.01
N VAL A 14 -12.37 4.74 -9.54
CA VAL A 14 -11.91 4.29 -10.84
C VAL A 14 -13.12 3.81 -11.64
N ARG A 15 -13.36 4.47 -12.78
CA ARG A 15 -14.43 4.20 -13.77
C ARG A 15 -15.78 4.78 -13.35
N GLY A 16 -16.42 5.55 -14.24
CA GLY A 16 -17.49 6.50 -13.89
C GLY A 16 -16.94 7.88 -13.51
N GLY A 17 -15.99 7.93 -12.57
CA GLY A 17 -15.15 9.09 -12.27
C GLY A 17 -13.73 8.97 -12.84
N LYS A 18 -13.15 10.10 -13.29
CA LYS A 18 -11.68 10.19 -13.47
C LYS A 18 -11.01 9.96 -12.11
N PRO A 19 -9.85 9.27 -12.04
CA PRO A 19 -9.16 9.10 -10.77
C PRO A 19 -8.85 10.46 -10.14
N THR A 20 -9.28 10.63 -8.90
CA THR A 20 -9.13 11.91 -8.19
C THR A 20 -7.67 12.17 -7.82
N ASN A 21 -6.88 11.12 -7.49
CA ASN A 21 -5.42 11.17 -7.37
C ASN A 21 -4.81 9.75 -7.19
N CYS A 22 -4.18 9.18 -8.22
CA CYS A 22 -3.58 7.83 -8.13
C CYS A 22 -2.25 7.78 -7.35
N SER A 23 -1.49 8.89 -7.24
CA SER A 23 -0.13 8.87 -6.70
C SER A 23 -0.07 8.62 -5.19
N LYS A 24 -1.23 8.62 -4.53
CA LYS A 24 -1.34 8.45 -3.09
C LYS A 24 -1.59 7.01 -2.67
N LEU A 25 -1.95 6.10 -3.57
CA LEU A 25 -2.06 4.70 -3.20
C LEU A 25 -0.70 4.00 -3.32
N PRO A 26 -0.41 3.01 -2.47
CA PRO A 26 0.80 2.20 -2.52
C PRO A 26 0.74 1.17 -3.67
N ALA A 27 0.22 1.59 -4.83
CA ALA A 27 0.02 0.78 -6.02
C ALA A 27 0.10 1.61 -7.29
N SER A 28 0.57 1.00 -8.37
CA SER A 28 0.49 1.57 -9.72
C SER A 28 -0.87 1.25 -10.31
N ILE A 29 -1.62 2.27 -10.74
CA ILE A 29 -2.96 2.12 -11.30
C ILE A 29 -2.95 2.63 -12.74
N SER A 30 -3.40 1.80 -13.67
CA SER A 30 -3.59 2.17 -15.08
C SER A 30 -5.01 1.81 -15.52
N ILE A 31 -5.63 2.71 -16.29
CA ILE A 31 -6.99 2.54 -16.80
C ILE A 31 -6.94 2.69 -18.31
N ASN A 32 -7.52 1.74 -19.03
CA ASN A 32 -7.60 1.74 -20.48
C ASN A 32 -8.98 1.26 -20.96
N ASP A 33 -9.16 1.14 -22.27
CA ASP A 33 -10.41 0.68 -22.86
C ASP A 33 -10.75 -0.78 -22.48
N GLU A 34 -9.77 -1.60 -22.11
CA GLU A 34 -9.99 -2.99 -21.72
C GLU A 34 -10.44 -3.13 -20.25
N GLY A 35 -10.08 -2.16 -19.40
CA GLY A 35 -10.46 -2.15 -18.00
C GLY A 35 -9.50 -1.39 -17.09
N THR A 36 -9.42 -1.83 -15.84
CA THR A 36 -8.54 -1.26 -14.81
C THR A 36 -7.50 -2.29 -14.40
N CYS A 37 -6.24 -1.86 -14.33
CA CYS A 37 -5.13 -2.66 -13.85
C CYS A 37 -4.52 -1.98 -12.62
N VAL A 38 -4.39 -2.74 -11.53
CA VAL A 38 -3.81 -2.29 -10.25
C VAL A 38 -2.67 -3.23 -9.89
N GLN A 39 -1.46 -2.70 -9.82
CA GLN A 39 -0.26 -3.44 -9.46
C GLN A 39 0.19 -3.05 -8.04
N VAL A 40 0.19 -4.02 -7.13
CA VAL A 40 0.70 -3.85 -5.77
C VAL A 40 2.14 -4.37 -5.69
N PRO A 41 3.13 -3.50 -5.39
CA PRO A 41 4.52 -3.92 -5.21
C PRO A 41 4.68 -4.98 -4.11
N LEU A 42 5.70 -5.84 -4.22
CA LEU A 42 5.99 -6.88 -3.23
C LEU A 42 6.23 -6.33 -1.82
N LEU A 43 6.88 -5.15 -1.72
CA LEU A 43 7.29 -4.51 -0.48
C LEU A 43 6.58 -3.17 -0.29
N SER A 44 5.30 -3.07 -0.67
CA SER A 44 4.53 -1.83 -0.53
C SER A 44 4.40 -1.36 0.93
N GLY A 45 4.54 -2.26 1.91
CA GLY A 45 4.31 -2.00 3.33
C GLY A 45 2.82 -1.83 3.68
N ASP A 46 2.05 -1.29 2.73
CA ASP A 46 0.62 -1.03 2.83
C ASP A 46 -0.19 -1.99 1.95
N ARG A 47 -1.38 -2.36 2.44
CA ARG A 47 -2.36 -3.16 1.69
C ARG A 47 -3.24 -2.27 0.83
N VAL A 48 -3.65 -2.77 -0.33
CA VAL A 48 -4.67 -2.11 -1.16
C VAL A 48 -5.93 -2.97 -1.16
N PHE A 49 -7.06 -2.32 -0.98
CA PHE A 49 -8.38 -2.92 -0.99
C PHE A 49 -9.20 -2.34 -2.14
N TRP A 50 -10.14 -3.13 -2.61
CA TRP A 50 -11.06 -2.72 -3.66
C TRP A 50 -12.48 -3.24 -3.42
N THR A 51 -13.46 -2.53 -3.98
CA THR A 51 -14.86 -2.94 -4.05
C THR A 51 -15.53 -2.28 -5.27
N VAL A 52 -16.75 -2.68 -5.59
CA VAL A 52 -17.56 -2.08 -6.66
C VAL A 52 -18.82 -1.50 -6.05
N SER A 53 -19.12 -0.24 -6.38
CA SER A 53 -20.32 0.48 -5.94
C SER A 53 -20.89 1.23 -7.13
N GLU A 54 -22.17 1.01 -7.46
CA GLU A 54 -22.85 1.71 -8.58
C GLU A 54 -22.04 1.67 -9.89
N ASP A 55 -21.47 0.52 -10.23
CA ASP A 55 -20.57 0.26 -11.37
C ASP A 55 -19.19 0.95 -11.33
N GLU A 56 -18.91 1.75 -10.30
CA GLU A 56 -17.60 2.35 -10.06
C GLU A 56 -16.72 1.44 -9.20
N VAL A 57 -15.43 1.34 -9.55
CA VAL A 57 -14.44 0.63 -8.76
C VAL A 57 -13.87 1.59 -7.73
N LEU A 58 -13.97 1.23 -6.45
CA LEU A 58 -13.38 2.00 -5.36
C LEU A 58 -12.11 1.30 -4.88
N LEU A 59 -11.01 2.04 -4.79
CA LEU A 59 -9.72 1.58 -4.28
C LEU A 59 -9.34 2.36 -3.02
N SER A 60 -8.79 1.68 -2.01
CA SER A 60 -8.26 2.36 -0.82
C SER A 60 -7.16 1.55 -0.15
N ASP A 61 -6.29 2.20 0.61
CA ASP A 61 -5.38 1.55 1.56
C ASP A 61 -6.08 1.10 2.85
N SER A 62 -7.38 1.42 3.01
CA SER A 62 -8.18 1.11 4.18
C SER A 62 -9.47 0.37 3.84
N ALA A 63 -9.57 -0.90 4.27
CA ALA A 63 -10.78 -1.70 4.14
C ALA A 63 -11.97 -1.10 4.91
N SER A 64 -11.74 -0.60 6.13
CA SER A 64 -12.79 0.01 6.94
C SER A 64 -13.37 1.27 6.30
N ARG A 65 -12.54 2.02 5.56
CA ARG A 65 -13.02 3.20 4.84
C ARG A 65 -13.93 2.81 3.69
N LEU A 66 -13.54 1.83 2.88
CA LEU A 66 -14.43 1.29 1.84
C LEU A 66 -15.73 0.79 2.44
N ALA A 67 -15.69 0.10 3.59
CA ALA A 67 -16.88 -0.38 4.28
C ALA A 67 -17.80 0.76 4.74
N SER A 68 -17.22 1.86 5.23
CA SER A 68 -18.01 3.03 5.62
C SER A 68 -18.71 3.70 4.43
N ILE A 69 -18.10 3.66 3.24
CA ILE A 69 -18.66 4.27 2.02
C ILE A 69 -19.77 3.39 1.44
N THR A 70 -19.55 2.07 1.39
CA THR A 70 -20.51 1.11 0.82
C THR A 70 -21.51 0.56 1.84
N ASN A 71 -21.42 1.01 3.09
CA ASN A 71 -22.18 0.47 4.22
C ASN A 71 -22.07 -1.06 4.32
N ALA A 72 -20.86 -1.59 4.14
CA ALA A 72 -20.61 -3.03 4.19
C ALA A 72 -20.64 -3.56 5.62
N ASP A 73 -21.26 -4.72 5.81
CA ASP A 73 -21.25 -5.44 7.08
C ASP A 73 -19.93 -6.18 7.31
N LEU A 74 -19.64 -6.47 8.57
CA LEU A 74 -18.57 -7.40 8.94
C LEU A 74 -18.91 -8.83 8.48
N ASP A 75 -17.89 -9.52 8.00
CA ASP A 75 -17.94 -10.95 7.76
C ASP A 75 -17.52 -11.69 9.04
N LEU A 76 -18.51 -12.05 9.85
CA LEU A 76 -18.28 -12.75 11.12
C LEU A 76 -17.60 -14.11 10.92
N GLU A 77 -17.92 -14.84 9.85
CA GLU A 77 -17.27 -16.11 9.55
C GLU A 77 -15.79 -15.89 9.29
N ARG A 78 -15.46 -14.84 8.51
CA ARG A 78 -14.07 -14.47 8.27
C ARG A 78 -13.33 -14.11 9.56
N ILE A 79 -13.94 -13.29 10.41
CA ILE A 79 -13.34 -12.88 11.69
C ILE A 79 -13.07 -14.12 12.56
N VAL A 80 -14.04 -15.03 12.66
CA VAL A 80 -13.87 -16.26 13.42
C VAL A 80 -12.73 -17.10 12.85
N MET A 81 -12.62 -17.21 11.52
CA MET A 81 -11.49 -17.90 10.88
C MET A 81 -10.14 -17.28 11.23
N ASP A 82 -10.02 -15.94 11.24
CA ASP A 82 -8.77 -15.26 11.59
C ASP A 82 -8.35 -15.49 13.07
N LEU A 83 -9.30 -15.81 13.95
CA LEU A 83 -9.04 -16.16 15.35
C LEU A 83 -8.61 -17.63 15.55
N LEU A 84 -8.77 -18.50 14.54
CA LEU A 84 -8.36 -19.90 14.66
C LEU A 84 -6.82 -20.00 14.60
N PRO A 85 -6.19 -20.71 15.55
CA PRO A 85 -4.72 -20.75 15.68
C PRO A 85 -4.02 -21.48 14.52
N SER A 86 -4.72 -22.35 13.79
CA SER A 86 -4.16 -23.26 12.79
C SER A 86 -4.87 -23.20 11.44
N LEU A 87 -5.19 -21.99 10.96
CA LEU A 87 -5.72 -21.83 9.62
C LEU A 87 -4.58 -22.04 8.58
N PRO A 88 -4.80 -22.80 7.50
CA PRO A 88 -3.87 -22.86 6.37
C PRO A 88 -3.52 -21.45 5.87
N ASP A 89 -2.27 -21.21 5.47
CA ASP A 89 -1.81 -19.91 4.97
C ASP A 89 -2.62 -19.42 3.76
N SER A 90 -3.15 -20.33 2.93
CA SER A 90 -4.06 -19.98 1.83
C SER A 90 -5.38 -19.36 2.28
N LEU A 91 -5.76 -19.56 3.54
CA LEU A 91 -6.90 -18.94 4.21
C LEU A 91 -6.47 -17.80 5.15
N ARG A 92 -5.18 -17.66 5.46
CA ARG A 92 -4.60 -16.70 6.41
C ARG A 92 -3.82 -15.60 5.66
N GLY A 93 -4.35 -14.38 5.67
CA GLY A 93 -3.82 -13.27 4.87
C GLY A 93 -4.18 -13.45 3.40
N ASP A 94 -4.85 -12.56 2.68
CA ASP A 94 -5.06 -11.13 2.80
C ASP A 94 -6.54 -10.85 2.52
N LYS A 95 -7.46 -11.38 3.32
CA LYS A 95 -8.89 -11.08 3.12
C LYS A 95 -9.34 -9.95 4.02
N SER A 96 -10.25 -9.13 3.51
CA SER A 96 -10.91 -8.11 4.33
C SER A 96 -11.82 -8.78 5.37
N PRO A 97 -11.94 -8.22 6.59
CA PRO A 97 -12.97 -8.65 7.54
C PRO A 97 -14.36 -8.12 7.17
N TRP A 98 -14.49 -7.33 6.11
CA TRP A 98 -15.74 -6.75 5.63
C TRP A 98 -16.25 -7.48 4.40
N ARG A 99 -17.57 -7.69 4.33
CA ARG A 99 -18.23 -8.30 3.17
C ARG A 99 -18.06 -7.43 1.93
N ASN A 100 -17.89 -8.06 0.77
CA ASN A 100 -17.75 -7.41 -0.55
C ASN A 100 -16.56 -6.43 -0.67
N ILE A 101 -15.59 -6.51 0.24
CA ILE A 101 -14.34 -5.76 0.18
C ILE A 101 -13.22 -6.76 0.03
N HIS A 102 -12.37 -6.54 -0.95
CA HIS A 102 -11.34 -7.49 -1.35
C HIS A 102 -9.97 -6.84 -1.17
N SER A 103 -9.02 -7.52 -0.52
CA SER A 103 -7.63 -7.08 -0.60
C SER A 103 -7.04 -7.53 -1.93
N ILE A 104 -6.12 -6.73 -2.43
CA ILE A 104 -5.20 -7.10 -3.48
C ILE A 104 -3.94 -7.64 -2.79
N PRO A 105 -3.57 -8.91 -2.99
CA PRO A 105 -2.34 -9.45 -2.40
C PRO A 105 -1.09 -8.72 -2.89
N ALA A 106 -0.04 -8.71 -2.08
CA ALA A 106 1.25 -8.18 -2.49
C ALA A 106 1.81 -8.94 -3.70
N ALA A 107 2.66 -8.27 -4.49
CA ALA A 107 3.26 -8.83 -5.71
C ALA A 107 2.24 -9.44 -6.69
N THR A 108 1.04 -8.87 -6.73
CA THR A 108 -0.04 -9.29 -7.62
C THR A 108 -0.53 -8.10 -8.42
N ILE A 109 -0.97 -8.38 -9.63
CA ILE A 109 -1.65 -7.45 -10.52
C ILE A 109 -3.11 -7.87 -10.58
N LEU A 110 -4.01 -6.97 -10.15
CA LEU A 110 -5.44 -7.09 -10.32
C LEU A 110 -5.83 -6.49 -11.66
N HIS A 111 -6.50 -7.29 -12.49
CA HIS A 111 -7.15 -6.86 -13.72
C HIS A 111 -8.66 -6.88 -13.49
N LEU A 112 -9.33 -5.76 -13.67
CA LEU A 112 -10.79 -5.65 -13.68
C LEU A 112 -11.23 -5.36 -15.11
N ASP A 113 -12.03 -6.27 -15.68
CA ASP A 113 -12.56 -6.09 -17.03
C ASP A 113 -13.67 -5.01 -17.09
N LYS A 114 -14.28 -4.85 -18.27
CA LYS A 114 -15.39 -3.90 -18.45
C LYS A 114 -16.63 -4.17 -17.60
N SER A 115 -16.77 -5.36 -17.05
CA SER A 115 -17.86 -5.77 -16.16
C SER A 115 -17.39 -5.87 -14.71
N ASN A 116 -16.24 -5.26 -14.38
CA ASN A 116 -15.57 -5.29 -13.08
C ASN A 116 -15.28 -6.72 -12.58
N ARG A 117 -15.11 -7.69 -13.49
CA ARG A 117 -14.74 -9.06 -13.13
C ARG A 117 -13.23 -9.13 -12.84
N PRO A 118 -12.83 -9.62 -11.66
CA PRO A 118 -11.42 -9.65 -11.28
C PRO A 118 -10.68 -10.84 -11.88
N ARG A 119 -9.46 -10.59 -12.34
CA ARG A 119 -8.44 -11.60 -12.64
C ARG A 119 -7.14 -11.19 -11.97
N TYR A 120 -6.54 -12.09 -11.20
CA TYR A 120 -5.27 -11.86 -10.51
C TYR A 120 -4.14 -12.55 -11.28
N THR A 121 -3.04 -11.83 -11.53
CA THR A 121 -1.82 -12.39 -12.09
C THR A 121 -0.64 -12.03 -11.20
N ARG A 122 0.36 -12.92 -11.08
CA ARG A 122 1.57 -12.62 -10.31
C ARG A 122 2.33 -11.47 -10.99
N ALA A 123 2.81 -10.52 -10.20
CA ALA A 123 3.81 -9.56 -10.68
C ALA A 123 5.14 -10.31 -10.77
N GLU A 124 5.64 -10.49 -11.99
CA GLU A 124 6.95 -11.11 -12.19
C GLU A 124 8.03 -10.22 -11.57
N PRO A 125 8.93 -10.76 -10.74
CA PRO A 125 10.07 -9.99 -10.26
C PRO A 125 10.91 -9.54 -11.44
N SER A 126 11.39 -8.29 -11.40
CA SER A 126 12.37 -7.85 -12.39
C SER A 126 13.60 -8.77 -12.31
N PRO A 127 14.14 -9.22 -13.47
CA PRO A 127 15.30 -10.09 -13.47
C PRO A 127 16.46 -9.41 -12.75
N ALA A 128 17.15 -10.15 -11.90
CA ALA A 128 18.32 -9.66 -11.18
C ALA A 128 19.39 -9.24 -12.20
N LYS A 129 19.71 -7.93 -12.23
CA LYS A 129 20.83 -7.42 -13.00
C LYS A 129 22.08 -7.48 -12.12
N HIS A 130 23.18 -8.00 -12.65
CA HIS A 130 24.47 -7.86 -11.98
C HIS A 130 24.92 -6.42 -12.11
N VAL A 131 25.03 -5.72 -10.97
CA VAL A 131 25.45 -4.32 -10.89
C VAL A 131 26.73 -4.28 -10.06
N PRO A 132 27.79 -3.58 -10.51
CA PRO A 132 29.01 -3.39 -9.74
C PRO A 132 28.73 -2.81 -8.34
N SER A 133 29.48 -3.25 -7.32
CA SER A 133 29.21 -2.87 -5.91
C SER A 133 29.23 -1.36 -5.66
N ASN A 134 30.07 -0.61 -6.36
CA ASN A 134 30.13 0.85 -6.26
C ASN A 134 28.87 1.53 -6.82
N GLU A 135 28.33 1.03 -7.93
CA GLU A 135 27.08 1.51 -8.51
C GLU A 135 25.87 1.19 -7.62
N ILE A 136 25.88 0.03 -6.94
CA ILE A 136 24.86 -0.33 -5.95
C ILE A 136 24.87 0.66 -4.78
N LEU A 137 26.04 0.93 -4.19
CA LEU A 137 26.15 1.83 -3.05
C LEU A 137 25.72 3.27 -3.41
N ALA A 138 26.14 3.76 -4.58
CA ALA A 138 25.73 5.07 -5.08
C ALA A 138 24.20 5.14 -5.30
N SER A 139 23.62 4.09 -5.88
CA SER A 139 22.17 4.00 -6.13
C SER A 139 21.37 3.93 -4.84
N LEU A 140 21.79 3.11 -3.87
CA LEU A 140 21.15 3.02 -2.56
C LEU A 140 21.20 4.36 -1.84
N ARG A 141 22.38 4.99 -1.77
CA ARG A 141 22.54 6.30 -1.14
C ARG A 141 21.65 7.34 -1.80
N SER A 142 21.67 7.41 -3.13
CA SER A 142 20.82 8.33 -3.89
C SER A 142 19.34 8.12 -3.56
N ARG A 143 18.88 6.85 -3.54
CA ARG A 143 17.49 6.53 -3.23
C ARG A 143 17.09 6.92 -1.80
N PHE A 144 17.93 6.66 -0.81
CA PHE A 144 17.69 7.08 0.57
C PHE A 144 17.60 8.60 0.71
N LEU A 145 18.46 9.35 0.01
CA LEU A 145 18.42 10.81 0.01
C LEU A 145 17.15 11.34 -0.66
N THR A 146 16.75 10.78 -1.81
CA THR A 146 15.48 11.14 -2.47
C THR A 146 14.29 10.91 -1.54
N ILE A 147 14.22 9.76 -0.87
CA ILE A 147 13.14 9.47 0.09
C ILE A 147 13.18 10.48 1.25
N ALA A 148 14.36 10.81 1.77
CA ALA A 148 14.48 11.77 2.87
C ALA A 148 14.02 13.18 2.48
N ASP A 149 14.31 13.62 1.25
CA ASP A 149 13.85 14.91 0.70
C ASP A 149 12.34 14.93 0.45
N GLU A 150 11.78 13.86 -0.13
CA GLU A 150 10.33 13.69 -0.32
C GLU A 150 9.60 13.85 1.02
N TRP A 151 10.01 13.08 2.04
CA TRP A 151 9.31 13.02 3.31
C TRP A 151 9.53 14.23 4.22
N ARG A 152 10.68 14.91 4.13
CA ARG A 152 10.92 16.15 4.88
C ARG A 152 9.79 17.15 4.69
N ASN A 153 9.34 17.28 3.45
CA ASN A 153 8.44 18.35 3.04
C ASN A 153 6.96 17.97 3.25
N GLU A 154 6.67 16.69 3.49
CA GLU A 154 5.30 16.21 3.68
C GLU A 154 4.79 16.37 5.12
N ALA A 155 5.60 16.07 6.14
CA ALA A 155 5.17 16.09 7.53
C ALA A 155 6.34 16.21 8.52
N PRO A 156 6.09 16.64 9.78
CA PRO A 156 7.05 16.46 10.87
C PRO A 156 7.37 14.97 11.06
N LEU A 157 8.67 14.65 11.18
CA LEU A 157 9.15 13.27 11.29
C LEU A 157 9.66 12.98 12.71
N SER A 158 9.55 11.74 13.14
CA SER A 158 10.11 11.16 14.37
C SER A 158 10.77 9.83 14.06
N ALA A 159 11.74 9.40 14.87
CA ALA A 159 12.41 8.10 14.70
C ALA A 159 12.41 7.30 16.01
N ASP A 160 12.10 6.00 15.90
CA ASP A 160 12.30 5.00 16.96
C ASP A 160 13.68 4.38 16.75
N VAL A 161 14.63 4.67 17.65
CA VAL A 161 16.04 4.32 17.51
C VAL A 161 16.39 3.19 18.46
N SER A 162 16.27 1.97 17.94
CA SER A 162 16.60 0.74 18.68
C SER A 162 18.10 0.53 19.00
N GLY A 163 19.00 1.39 18.48
CA GLY A 163 20.45 1.23 18.58
C GLY A 163 21.07 0.27 17.54
N GLY A 164 20.22 -0.34 16.70
CA GLY A 164 20.66 -1.15 15.55
C GLY A 164 21.17 -0.29 14.38
N VAL A 165 21.90 -0.94 13.46
CA VAL A 165 22.46 -0.27 12.28
C VAL A 165 21.37 0.33 11.39
N ASP A 166 20.24 -0.36 11.21
CA ASP A 166 19.19 0.06 10.28
C ASP A 166 18.48 1.35 10.76
N SER A 167 17.99 1.36 11.99
CA SER A 167 17.31 2.52 12.59
C SER A 167 18.25 3.71 12.72
N ALA A 168 19.53 3.48 13.08
CA ALA A 168 20.54 4.52 13.13
C ALA A 168 20.87 5.09 11.74
N ALA A 169 21.02 4.24 10.72
CA ALA A 169 21.35 4.67 9.36
C ALA A 169 20.22 5.51 8.73
N ILE A 170 18.97 5.10 8.89
CA ILE A 170 17.80 5.85 8.41
C ILE A 170 17.75 7.23 9.11
N THR A 171 17.84 7.24 10.44
CA THR A 171 17.85 8.48 11.23
C THR A 171 19.00 9.40 10.81
N TYR A 172 20.19 8.85 10.58
CA TYR A 172 21.34 9.62 10.12
C TYR A 172 21.10 10.27 8.76
N VAL A 173 20.55 9.54 7.79
CA VAL A 173 20.25 10.10 6.45
C VAL A 173 19.29 11.29 6.56
N PHE A 174 18.17 11.11 7.26
CA PHE A 174 17.18 12.18 7.42
C PHE A 174 17.76 13.40 8.15
N ALA A 175 18.55 13.18 9.21
CA ALA A 175 19.24 14.24 9.93
C ALA A 175 20.28 14.96 9.06
N SER A 176 21.04 14.22 8.23
CA SER A 176 22.07 14.76 7.35
C SER A 176 21.50 15.68 6.26
N GLU A 177 20.27 15.39 5.84
CA GLU A 177 19.59 16.25 4.90
C GLU A 177 19.11 17.54 5.62
N GLY A 178 18.95 17.56 6.95
CA GLY A 178 18.43 18.72 7.72
C GLY A 178 17.08 18.52 8.43
N VAL A 179 16.56 17.29 8.50
CA VAL A 179 15.35 17.00 9.28
C VAL A 179 15.67 17.04 10.77
N ARG A 180 14.93 17.85 11.53
CA ARG A 180 14.92 17.80 12.99
C ARG A 180 13.81 16.87 13.46
N MET A 181 14.18 15.74 14.05
CA MET A 181 13.24 14.73 14.52
C MET A 181 13.51 14.38 15.98
N PRO A 182 12.46 14.27 16.82
CA PRO A 182 12.59 13.63 18.12
C PRO A 182 12.94 12.15 17.94
N LEU A 183 13.82 11.66 18.81
CA LEU A 183 14.22 10.26 18.88
C LEU A 183 13.53 9.60 20.08
N TYR A 184 13.01 8.40 19.87
CA TYR A 184 12.35 7.57 20.89
C TYR A 184 13.08 6.25 21.07
#